data_AF-A0A7C6WS71-F1
#
_entry.id   AF-A0A7C6WS71-F1
#
_cell.length_a   1.000
_cell.length_b   1.000
_cell.length_c   1.000
_cell.angle_alpha   90.00
_cell.angle_beta   90.00
_cell.angle_gamma   90.00
#
_symmetry.space_group_name_H-M   'P 1'
#
loop_
_entity.id
_entity.type
_entity.pdbx_description
1 polymer ?
#
loop_
_entity_poly.entity_id
_entity_poly.type
_entity_poly.pdbx_seq_one_letter_code
_entity_poly.pdbx_strand_id
1 'polypeptide(L)'
;MDNEGRTALLNEKRSQISLGGGTEKIKKQHEAGKKTARERINALLDENSFIEVNAFAETRSIDFDMQKKKVPGDGVVTGYGSINGRLVFVSSQDFTVIGGSLGEMHAKKITNVMDMAIKTGAPFISINDSGGARIEEGIDALKGFGEIFTRNTHASGVIPQISVIMGPCAGGAVYSPAITDFVFMVENTSQMFITGPQVIKAVTGE
;
A
#
# COMPACT_ATOMS: atom_id res chain seq x y z
N MET A 1 -26.21 1.84 22.52
CA MET A 1 -25.19 0.79 22.64
C MET A 1 -24.37 1.05 23.89
N ASP A 2 -24.25 0.05 24.73
CA ASP A 2 -23.32 0.00 25.86
C ASP A 2 -21.87 -0.19 25.37
N ASN A 3 -20.93 -0.24 26.30
CA ASN A 3 -19.50 -0.38 25.98
C ASN A 3 -19.17 -1.75 25.37
N GLU A 4 -19.88 -2.80 25.77
CA GLU A 4 -19.71 -4.15 25.22
C GLU A 4 -20.15 -4.19 23.75
N GLY A 5 -21.32 -3.64 23.42
CA GLY A 5 -21.81 -3.54 22.06
C GLY A 5 -20.91 -2.71 21.15
N ARG A 6 -20.34 -1.60 21.66
CA ARG A 6 -19.34 -0.80 20.91
C ARG A 6 -18.05 -1.58 20.64
N THR A 7 -17.60 -2.38 21.59
CA THR A 7 -16.39 -3.21 21.45
C THR A 7 -16.61 -4.34 20.45
N ALA A 8 -17.77 -4.99 20.51
CA ALA A 8 -18.16 -6.01 19.54
C ALA A 8 -18.20 -5.45 18.11
N LEU A 9 -18.83 -4.29 17.92
CA LEU A 9 -18.88 -3.60 16.63
C LEU A 9 -17.48 -3.24 16.11
N LEU A 10 -16.58 -2.77 16.98
CA LEU A 10 -15.20 -2.48 16.61
C LEU A 10 -14.47 -3.73 16.09
N ASN A 11 -14.61 -4.85 16.80
CA ASN A 11 -13.99 -6.11 16.43
C ASN A 11 -14.57 -6.68 15.12
N GLU A 12 -15.88 -6.54 14.91
CA GLU A 12 -16.53 -6.88 13.66
C GLU A 12 -15.94 -6.06 12.49
N LYS A 13 -15.85 -4.73 12.64
CA LYS A 13 -15.27 -3.86 11.61
C LYS A 13 -13.81 -4.22 11.32
N ARG A 14 -13.01 -4.57 12.34
CA ARG A 14 -11.63 -5.04 12.15
C ARG A 14 -11.58 -6.34 11.34
N SER A 15 -12.46 -7.29 11.64
CA SER A 15 -12.57 -8.55 10.90
C SER A 15 -12.97 -8.32 9.45
N GLN A 16 -13.88 -7.37 9.18
CA GLN A 16 -14.24 -7.03 7.80
C GLN A 16 -13.08 -6.38 7.02
N ILE A 17 -12.33 -5.49 7.66
CA ILE A 17 -11.18 -4.83 7.03
C ILE A 17 -10.02 -5.82 6.79
N SER A 18 -9.84 -6.81 7.66
CA SER A 18 -8.78 -7.81 7.49
C SER A 18 -8.98 -8.70 6.26
N LEU A 19 -10.22 -8.81 5.77
CA LEU A 19 -10.55 -9.53 4.53
C LEU A 19 -10.20 -8.76 3.25
N GLY A 20 -9.75 -7.50 3.33
CA GLY A 20 -9.35 -6.71 2.18
C GLY A 20 -10.42 -6.70 1.07
N GLY A 21 -10.04 -7.10 -0.13
CA GLY A 21 -10.95 -7.20 -1.28
C GLY A 21 -11.94 -8.36 -1.27
N GLY A 22 -11.96 -9.17 -0.21
CA GLY A 22 -12.82 -10.34 -0.04
C GLY A 22 -12.12 -11.66 -0.34
N THR A 23 -12.70 -12.76 0.18
CA THR A 23 -12.12 -14.11 0.13
C THR A 23 -11.81 -14.60 -1.29
N GLU A 24 -12.67 -14.31 -2.26
CA GLU A 24 -12.44 -14.69 -3.66
C GLU A 24 -11.19 -14.03 -4.25
N LYS A 25 -10.95 -12.75 -3.92
CA LYS A 25 -9.76 -12.04 -4.41
C LYS A 25 -8.50 -12.45 -3.67
N ILE A 26 -8.61 -12.78 -2.38
CA ILE A 26 -7.51 -13.40 -1.62
C ILE A 26 -7.11 -14.72 -2.28
N LYS A 27 -8.09 -15.59 -2.61
CA LYS A 27 -7.82 -16.85 -3.29
C LYS A 27 -7.11 -16.63 -4.63
N LYS A 28 -7.57 -15.68 -5.46
CA LYS A 28 -6.91 -15.32 -6.72
C LYS A 28 -5.48 -14.81 -6.52
N GLN A 29 -5.24 -14.03 -5.47
CA GLN A 29 -3.91 -13.54 -5.12
C GLN A 29 -2.97 -14.72 -4.79
N HIS A 30 -3.44 -15.70 -4.00
CA HIS A 30 -2.68 -16.90 -3.68
C HIS A 30 -2.47 -17.82 -4.90
N GLU A 31 -3.48 -18.00 -5.75
CA GLU A 31 -3.38 -18.76 -7.00
C GLU A 31 -2.33 -18.15 -7.96
N ALA A 32 -2.14 -16.83 -7.91
CA ALA A 32 -1.08 -16.12 -8.62
C ALA A 32 0.32 -16.23 -7.96
N GLY A 33 0.47 -17.07 -6.93
CA GLY A 33 1.72 -17.26 -6.20
C GLY A 33 2.12 -16.10 -5.27
N LYS A 34 1.18 -15.18 -4.98
CA LYS A 34 1.43 -13.99 -4.18
C LYS A 34 0.76 -14.07 -2.81
N LYS A 35 1.46 -13.63 -1.77
CA LYS A 35 0.85 -13.37 -0.45
C LYS A 35 -0.01 -12.09 -0.51
N THR A 36 -0.97 -11.98 0.41
CA THR A 36 -1.72 -10.73 0.67
C THR A 36 -0.85 -9.69 1.37
N ALA A 37 -1.31 -8.44 1.41
CA ALA A 37 -0.59 -7.36 2.10
C ALA A 37 -0.29 -7.66 3.58
N ARG A 38 -1.29 -8.19 4.30
CA ARG A 38 -1.17 -8.51 5.73
C ARG A 38 -0.26 -9.71 5.97
N GLU A 39 -0.33 -10.74 5.13
CA GLU A 39 0.57 -11.89 5.21
C GLU A 39 2.04 -11.51 4.95
N ARG A 40 2.28 -10.51 4.07
CA ARG A 40 3.63 -9.97 3.82
C ARG A 40 4.18 -9.23 5.03
N ILE A 41 3.37 -8.38 5.67
CA ILE A 41 3.75 -7.67 6.91
C ILE A 41 4.07 -8.68 8.02
N ASN A 42 3.19 -9.66 8.24
CA ASN A 42 3.39 -10.68 9.27
C ASN A 42 4.62 -11.57 9.04
N ALA A 43 5.00 -11.79 7.78
CA ALA A 43 6.21 -12.53 7.44
C ALA A 43 7.50 -11.69 7.57
N LEU A 44 7.38 -10.37 7.49
CA LEU A 44 8.52 -9.44 7.54
C LEU A 44 8.86 -9.05 8.98
N LEU A 45 7.84 -8.76 9.79
CA LEU A 45 8.00 -8.24 11.14
C LEU A 45 8.09 -9.37 12.17
N ASP A 46 8.68 -9.06 13.32
CA ASP A 46 8.73 -9.96 14.46
C ASP A 46 7.30 -10.32 14.91
N GLU A 47 7.12 -11.54 15.40
CA GLU A 47 5.81 -12.07 15.80
C GLU A 47 5.12 -11.14 16.82
N ASN A 48 3.83 -10.86 16.61
CA ASN A 48 3.01 -10.00 17.47
C ASN A 48 3.54 -8.57 17.68
N SER A 49 4.44 -8.07 16.81
CA SER A 49 4.97 -6.70 16.92
C SER A 49 4.20 -5.66 16.11
N PHE A 50 3.41 -6.08 15.12
CA PHE A 50 2.76 -5.15 14.19
C PHE A 50 1.61 -4.39 14.84
N ILE A 51 1.69 -3.06 14.78
CA ILE A 51 0.63 -2.13 15.16
C ILE A 51 0.15 -1.39 13.91
N GLU A 52 -1.06 -1.71 13.48
CA GLU A 52 -1.69 -1.07 12.33
C GLU A 52 -2.17 0.36 12.66
N VAL A 53 -1.90 1.28 11.74
CA VAL A 53 -2.27 2.69 11.82
C VAL A 53 -3.25 3.00 10.68
N ASN A 54 -4.31 3.76 10.99
CA ASN A 54 -5.35 4.17 10.03
C ASN A 54 -6.07 3.00 9.32
N ALA A 55 -6.31 1.89 10.04
CA ALA A 55 -6.96 0.69 9.51
C ALA A 55 -8.36 0.97 8.89
N PHE A 56 -9.13 1.86 9.53
CA PHE A 56 -10.52 2.20 9.13
C PHE A 56 -10.63 3.33 8.11
N ALA A 57 -9.53 3.75 7.48
CA ALA A 57 -9.60 4.76 6.43
C ALA A 57 -10.40 4.24 5.23
N GLU A 58 -11.21 5.12 4.66
CA GLU A 58 -11.99 4.88 3.44
C GLU A 58 -11.78 6.04 2.46
N THR A 59 -11.92 5.76 1.16
CA THR A 59 -11.93 6.83 0.15
C THR A 59 -13.03 7.85 0.44
N ARG A 60 -12.77 9.10 0.09
CA ARG A 60 -13.75 10.20 0.16
C ARG A 60 -14.31 10.58 -1.21
N SER A 61 -13.86 9.91 -2.27
CA SER A 61 -14.31 10.19 -3.63
C SER A 61 -15.77 9.78 -3.82
N ILE A 62 -16.51 10.66 -4.48
CA ILE A 62 -17.89 10.43 -4.94
C ILE A 62 -17.98 10.35 -6.46
N ASP A 63 -16.85 10.49 -7.15
CA ASP A 63 -16.77 10.43 -8.60
C ASP A 63 -16.86 8.97 -9.07
N PHE A 64 -17.39 8.76 -10.28
CA PHE A 64 -17.48 7.44 -10.93
C PHE A 64 -18.04 6.32 -10.03
N ASP A 65 -19.04 6.64 -9.21
CA ASP A 65 -19.70 5.72 -8.27
C ASP A 65 -18.76 5.12 -7.19
N MET A 66 -17.65 5.78 -6.88
CA MET A 66 -16.71 5.33 -5.84
C MET A 66 -17.35 5.16 -4.46
N GLN A 67 -18.36 5.97 -4.11
CA GLN A 67 -19.14 5.86 -2.88
C GLN A 67 -19.97 4.56 -2.77
N LYS A 68 -20.19 3.86 -3.89
CA LYS A 68 -20.87 2.55 -3.90
C LYS A 68 -19.88 1.38 -3.74
N LYS A 69 -18.57 1.63 -3.91
CA LYS A 69 -17.53 0.61 -3.81
C LYS A 69 -17.08 0.47 -2.35
N LYS A 70 -16.88 -0.76 -1.89
CA LYS A 70 -16.19 -1.03 -0.62
C LYS A 70 -14.69 -0.96 -0.86
N VAL A 71 -13.98 -0.09 -0.13
CA VAL A 71 -12.53 0.11 -0.27
C VAL A 71 -11.83 -0.01 1.09
N PRO A 72 -11.77 -1.21 1.69
CA PRO A 72 -11.23 -1.38 3.04
C PRO A 72 -9.79 -0.89 3.16
N GLY A 73 -9.53 -0.06 4.17
CA GLY A 73 -8.21 0.51 4.45
C GLY A 73 -7.64 1.37 3.30
N ASP A 74 -8.48 1.76 2.35
CA ASP A 74 -8.17 2.39 1.06
C ASP A 74 -7.13 1.65 0.19
N GLY A 75 -7.00 0.32 0.37
CA GLY A 75 -6.12 -0.53 -0.43
C GLY A 75 -4.64 -0.48 -0.05
N VAL A 76 -4.32 -0.04 1.17
CA VAL A 76 -2.97 -0.16 1.75
C VAL A 76 -3.06 -0.44 3.25
N VAL A 77 -2.20 -1.35 3.72
CA VAL A 77 -2.00 -1.59 5.15
C VAL A 77 -0.76 -0.82 5.58
N THR A 78 -0.87 -0.01 6.62
CA THR A 78 0.22 0.85 7.11
C THR A 78 0.38 0.70 8.61
N GLY A 79 1.60 0.80 9.10
CA GLY A 79 1.86 0.78 10.53
C GLY A 79 3.34 0.70 10.85
N TYR A 80 3.63 0.16 12.01
CA TYR A 80 4.98 -0.08 12.49
C TYR A 80 5.05 -1.38 13.28
N GLY A 81 6.26 -1.88 13.48
CA GLY A 81 6.53 -3.02 14.35
C GLY A 81 8.04 -3.14 14.56
N SER A 82 8.53 -4.35 14.75
CA SER A 82 9.97 -4.59 14.90
C SER A 82 10.52 -5.61 13.93
N ILE A 83 11.80 -5.47 13.58
CA ILE A 83 12.61 -6.51 12.93
C ILE A 83 13.84 -6.71 13.80
N ASN A 84 14.01 -7.92 14.35
CA ASN A 84 15.04 -8.22 15.35
C ASN A 84 15.03 -7.21 16.53
N GLY A 85 13.83 -6.88 17.01
CA GLY A 85 13.60 -5.93 18.11
C GLY A 85 13.82 -4.45 17.77
N ARG A 86 14.16 -4.11 16.52
CA ARG A 86 14.38 -2.72 16.07
C ARG A 86 13.12 -2.16 15.42
N LEU A 87 12.70 -0.97 15.84
CA LEU A 87 11.54 -0.27 15.29
C LEU A 87 11.68 -0.08 13.77
N VAL A 88 10.64 -0.44 13.03
CA VAL A 88 10.50 -0.17 11.60
C VAL A 88 9.08 0.27 11.25
N PHE A 89 8.95 1.13 10.25
CA PHE A 89 7.67 1.53 9.67
C PHE A 89 7.45 0.80 8.35
N VAL A 90 6.20 0.45 8.07
CA VAL A 90 5.86 -0.33 6.88
C VAL A 90 4.59 0.17 6.21
N SER A 91 4.59 0.16 4.88
CA SER A 91 3.37 0.16 4.06
C SER A 91 3.35 -1.09 3.18
N SER A 92 2.18 -1.73 3.04
CA SER A 92 1.99 -2.83 2.11
C SER A 92 0.69 -2.63 1.34
N GLN A 93 0.82 -2.48 0.02
CA GLN A 93 -0.32 -2.27 -0.87
C GLN A 93 -1.12 -3.57 -1.02
N ASP A 94 -2.45 -3.46 -0.96
CA ASP A 94 -3.37 -4.59 -1.07
C ASP A 94 -3.99 -4.64 -2.46
N PHE A 95 -3.41 -5.48 -3.32
CA PHE A 95 -3.86 -5.67 -4.70
C PHE A 95 -5.32 -6.16 -4.81
N THR A 96 -5.85 -6.79 -3.76
CA THR A 96 -7.25 -7.26 -3.76
C THR A 96 -8.25 -6.10 -3.70
N VAL A 97 -7.83 -4.93 -3.21
CA VAL A 97 -8.67 -3.73 -3.09
C VAL A 97 -8.39 -2.80 -4.27
N ILE A 98 -9.28 -2.82 -5.27
CA ILE A 98 -9.19 -2.00 -6.50
C ILE A 98 -7.79 -2.07 -7.14
N GLY A 99 -7.22 -3.28 -7.24
CA GLY A 99 -5.90 -3.48 -7.84
C GLY A 99 -4.75 -2.82 -7.08
N GLY A 100 -4.93 -2.51 -5.79
CA GLY A 100 -3.95 -1.75 -5.00
C GLY A 100 -3.74 -0.32 -5.51
N SER A 101 -4.66 0.19 -6.32
CA SER A 101 -4.55 1.52 -6.92
C SER A 101 -4.49 2.62 -5.87
N LEU A 102 -3.59 3.57 -6.09
CA LEU A 102 -3.33 4.66 -5.18
C LEU A 102 -4.37 5.77 -5.36
N GLY A 103 -5.20 5.97 -4.33
CA GLY A 103 -6.10 7.12 -4.17
C GLY A 103 -5.57 8.13 -3.14
N GLU A 104 -6.38 9.14 -2.84
CA GLU A 104 -6.04 10.22 -1.90
C GLU A 104 -5.75 9.68 -0.50
N MET A 105 -6.64 8.84 0.03
CA MET A 105 -6.55 8.36 1.41
C MET A 105 -5.46 7.28 1.55
N HIS A 106 -5.26 6.46 0.53
CA HIS A 106 -4.15 5.54 0.38
C HIS A 106 -2.82 6.28 0.49
N ALA A 107 -2.64 7.35 -0.29
CA ALA A 107 -1.44 8.17 -0.22
C ALA A 107 -1.26 8.79 1.16
N LYS A 108 -2.32 9.38 1.74
CA LYS A 108 -2.28 9.95 3.10
C LYS A 108 -1.87 8.94 4.17
N LYS A 109 -2.29 7.68 4.05
CA LYS A 109 -1.85 6.63 4.99
C LYS A 109 -0.36 6.36 4.87
N ILE A 110 0.15 6.24 3.65
CA ILE A 110 1.59 6.03 3.40
C ILE A 110 2.39 7.22 3.92
N THR A 111 2.01 8.43 3.55
CA THR A 111 2.73 9.64 3.96
C THR A 111 2.69 9.84 5.47
N ASN A 112 1.59 9.47 6.14
CA ASN A 112 1.50 9.50 7.60
C ASN A 112 2.56 8.60 8.27
N VAL A 113 2.74 7.35 7.81
CA VAL A 113 3.77 6.46 8.39
C VAL A 113 5.19 6.84 7.96
N MET A 114 5.38 7.44 6.79
CA MET A 114 6.67 8.03 6.41
C MET A 114 7.04 9.19 7.34
N ASP A 115 6.10 10.09 7.63
CA ASP A 115 6.32 11.21 8.55
C ASP A 115 6.67 10.70 9.96
N MET A 116 6.02 9.63 10.43
CA MET A 116 6.37 8.98 11.69
C MET A 116 7.77 8.36 11.66
N ALA A 117 8.15 7.69 10.56
CA ALA A 117 9.48 7.10 10.38
C ALA A 117 10.59 8.16 10.44
N ILE A 118 10.42 9.25 9.69
CA ILE A 118 11.35 10.39 9.67
C ILE A 118 11.46 11.00 11.07
N LYS A 119 10.31 11.26 11.73
CA LYS A 119 10.27 11.86 13.05
C LYS A 119 10.97 11.01 14.13
N THR A 120 10.93 9.69 13.98
CA THR A 120 11.51 8.75 14.96
C THR A 120 12.90 8.27 14.58
N GLY A 121 13.40 8.60 13.39
CA GLY A 121 14.70 8.12 12.90
C GLY A 121 14.72 6.62 12.63
N ALA A 122 13.59 6.02 12.25
CA ALA A 122 13.44 4.59 12.01
C ALA A 122 13.32 4.26 10.51
N PRO A 123 13.77 3.08 10.05
CA PRO A 123 13.62 2.66 8.65
C PRO A 123 12.17 2.62 8.18
N PHE A 124 11.97 2.89 6.89
CA PHE A 124 10.68 2.74 6.21
C PHE A 124 10.77 1.68 5.11
N ILE A 125 9.87 0.70 5.15
CA ILE A 125 9.77 -0.37 4.17
C ILE A 125 8.45 -0.23 3.40
N SER A 126 8.52 -0.08 2.08
CA SER A 126 7.34 -0.06 1.21
C SER A 126 7.25 -1.35 0.40
N ILE A 127 6.13 -2.06 0.54
CA ILE A 127 5.82 -3.27 -0.20
C ILE A 127 4.79 -2.93 -1.29
N ASN A 128 5.24 -2.96 -2.54
CA ASN A 128 4.49 -2.49 -3.70
C ASN A 128 3.83 -3.66 -4.47
N ASP A 129 2.53 -3.52 -4.71
CA ASP A 129 1.67 -4.43 -5.50
C ASP A 129 0.43 -3.63 -5.91
N SER A 130 0.61 -2.76 -6.91
CA SER A 130 -0.34 -1.73 -7.32
C SER A 130 -0.39 -1.56 -8.85
N GLY A 131 -1.61 -1.47 -9.38
CA GLY A 131 -1.88 -1.13 -10.77
C GLY A 131 -1.59 0.34 -11.13
N GLY A 132 -1.16 1.18 -10.18
CA GLY A 132 -0.85 2.60 -10.41
C GLY A 132 -1.86 3.56 -9.80
N ALA A 133 -2.09 4.70 -10.46
CA ALA A 133 -3.04 5.71 -10.01
C ALA A 133 -4.48 5.17 -10.04
N ARG A 134 -5.28 5.50 -9.03
CA ARG A 134 -6.73 5.31 -9.10
C ARG A 134 -7.33 6.40 -9.97
N ILE A 135 -7.62 6.05 -11.23
CA ILE A 135 -8.07 7.00 -12.26
C ILE A 135 -9.36 7.71 -11.84
N GLU A 136 -10.24 7.01 -11.13
CA GLU A 136 -11.49 7.56 -10.62
C GLU A 136 -11.30 8.72 -9.61
N GLU A 137 -10.11 8.89 -9.04
CA GLU A 137 -9.80 10.01 -8.14
C GLU A 137 -8.93 11.11 -8.81
N GLY A 138 -8.60 10.94 -10.09
CA GLY A 138 -7.99 11.99 -10.93
C GLY A 138 -6.75 12.66 -10.31
N ILE A 139 -6.82 13.98 -10.16
CA ILE A 139 -5.71 14.81 -9.67
C ILE A 139 -5.32 14.46 -8.23
N ASP A 140 -6.25 14.00 -7.40
CA ASP A 140 -5.95 13.65 -6.02
C ASP A 140 -5.02 12.44 -5.92
N ALA A 141 -5.13 11.47 -6.84
CA ALA A 141 -4.18 10.37 -6.95
C ALA A 141 -2.77 10.87 -7.34
N LEU A 142 -2.69 11.82 -8.28
CA LEU A 142 -1.41 12.40 -8.72
C LEU A 142 -0.75 13.24 -7.61
N LYS A 143 -1.55 14.04 -6.90
CA LYS A 143 -1.11 14.76 -5.70
C LYS A 143 -0.58 13.77 -4.65
N GLY A 144 -1.29 12.65 -4.45
CA GLY A 144 -0.87 11.58 -3.56
C GLY A 144 0.53 11.04 -3.89
N PHE A 145 0.82 10.80 -5.18
CA PHE A 145 2.17 10.43 -5.61
C PHE A 145 3.20 11.52 -5.29
N GLY A 146 2.92 12.78 -5.61
CA GLY A 146 3.83 13.90 -5.33
C GLY A 146 4.18 14.04 -3.84
N GLU A 147 3.20 13.85 -2.96
CA GLU A 147 3.38 13.88 -1.51
C GLU A 147 4.28 12.74 -0.99
N ILE A 148 4.18 11.55 -1.59
CA ILE A 148 5.06 10.41 -1.30
C ILE A 148 6.48 10.70 -1.80
N PHE A 149 6.65 11.17 -3.03
CA PHE A 149 7.97 11.46 -3.61
C PHE A 149 8.71 12.54 -2.83
N THR A 150 7.98 13.58 -2.40
CA THR A 150 8.54 14.64 -1.56
C THR A 150 9.11 14.08 -0.26
N ARG A 151 8.38 13.17 0.40
CA ARG A 151 8.85 12.51 1.63
C ARG A 151 9.99 11.53 1.38
N ASN A 152 9.97 10.80 0.27
CA ASN A 152 11.10 9.95 -0.09
C ASN A 152 12.38 10.78 -0.24
N THR A 153 12.27 11.94 -0.88
CA THR A 153 13.39 12.87 -1.08
C THR A 153 13.87 13.44 0.25
N HIS A 154 12.97 13.90 1.11
CA HIS A 154 13.34 14.41 2.44
C HIS A 154 13.95 13.35 3.36
N ALA A 155 13.55 12.09 3.20
CA ALA A 155 14.08 10.95 3.96
C ALA A 155 15.42 10.42 3.39
N SER A 156 15.79 10.79 2.16
CA SER A 156 16.97 10.27 1.48
C SER A 156 18.25 10.63 2.25
N GLY A 157 19.04 9.62 2.61
CA GLY A 157 20.23 9.78 3.46
C GLY A 157 19.96 10.07 4.94
N VAL A 158 18.68 10.08 5.37
CA VAL A 158 18.28 10.34 6.76
C VAL A 158 17.81 9.07 7.46
N ILE A 159 16.88 8.34 6.85
CA ILE A 159 16.44 7.01 7.31
C ILE A 159 16.61 6.00 6.16
N PRO A 160 16.90 4.72 6.45
CA PRO A 160 16.90 3.71 5.41
C PRO A 160 15.49 3.53 4.81
N GLN A 161 15.41 3.60 3.48
CA GLN A 161 14.20 3.43 2.70
C GLN A 161 14.36 2.19 1.81
N ILE A 162 13.48 1.22 1.98
CA ILE A 162 13.54 -0.05 1.24
C ILE A 162 12.22 -0.25 0.51
N SER A 163 12.29 -0.48 -0.79
CA SER A 163 11.16 -0.88 -1.61
C SER A 163 11.23 -2.36 -1.99
N VAL A 164 10.10 -3.06 -1.83
CA VAL A 164 9.96 -4.46 -2.20
C VAL A 164 8.80 -4.59 -3.17
N ILE A 165 9.10 -4.90 -4.43
CA ILE A 165 8.11 -5.09 -5.49
C ILE A 165 7.68 -6.54 -5.49
N MET A 166 6.43 -6.78 -5.11
CA MET A 166 5.86 -8.12 -4.99
C MET A 166 4.64 -8.33 -5.92
N GLY A 167 4.50 -7.47 -6.92
CA GLY A 167 3.41 -7.48 -7.89
C GLY A 167 3.62 -6.42 -8.97
N PRO A 168 2.54 -5.98 -9.66
CA PRO A 168 2.62 -4.85 -10.55
C PRO A 168 3.05 -3.57 -9.81
N CYS A 169 3.82 -2.74 -10.47
CA CYS A 169 4.15 -1.38 -10.06
C CYS A 169 4.21 -0.55 -11.34
N ALA A 170 3.09 0.08 -11.68
CA ALA A 170 2.90 0.69 -13.00
C ALA A 170 2.74 2.21 -12.92
N GLY A 171 3.17 2.92 -13.98
CA GLY A 171 2.99 4.36 -14.12
C GLY A 171 3.79 5.13 -13.08
N GLY A 172 3.16 6.14 -12.47
CA GLY A 172 3.81 6.97 -11.45
C GLY A 172 4.31 6.20 -10.23
N ALA A 173 3.76 5.01 -9.94
CA ALA A 173 4.13 4.22 -8.78
C ALA A 173 5.60 3.80 -8.74
N VAL A 174 6.27 3.72 -9.90
CA VAL A 174 7.67 3.28 -9.99
C VAL A 174 8.67 4.32 -9.45
N TYR A 175 8.29 5.59 -9.40
CA TYR A 175 9.22 6.65 -9.01
C TYR A 175 9.53 6.66 -7.52
N SER A 176 8.58 6.26 -6.66
CA SER A 176 8.87 6.17 -5.22
C SER A 176 9.97 5.13 -4.94
N PRO A 177 9.87 3.87 -5.41
CA PRO A 177 10.96 2.91 -5.34
C PRO A 177 12.28 3.42 -5.94
N ALA A 178 12.24 4.14 -7.07
CA ALA A 178 13.45 4.68 -7.70
C ALA A 178 14.19 5.72 -6.85
N ILE A 179 13.52 6.35 -5.88
CA ILE A 179 14.12 7.32 -4.93
C ILE A 179 14.62 6.60 -3.66
N THR A 180 14.10 5.42 -3.33
CA THR A 180 14.54 4.65 -2.15
C THR A 180 15.95 4.07 -2.31
N ASP A 181 16.57 3.69 -1.20
CA ASP A 181 17.97 3.25 -1.19
C ASP A 181 18.16 1.85 -1.81
N PHE A 182 17.16 0.97 -1.63
CA PHE A 182 17.20 -0.41 -2.13
C PHE A 182 15.86 -0.82 -2.72
N VAL A 183 15.91 -1.45 -3.89
CA VAL A 183 14.74 -2.03 -4.56
C VAL A 183 14.95 -3.53 -4.73
N PHE A 184 14.10 -4.32 -4.06
CA PHE A 184 14.03 -5.77 -4.24
C PHE A 184 12.83 -6.14 -5.08
N MET A 185 13.01 -7.04 -6.04
CA MET A 185 11.95 -7.51 -6.93
C MET A 185 11.79 -9.03 -6.80
N VAL A 186 10.55 -9.51 -6.66
CA VAL A 186 10.26 -10.94 -6.62
C VAL A 186 10.24 -11.49 -8.04
N GLU A 187 11.03 -12.53 -8.28
CA GLU A 187 11.09 -13.22 -9.57
C GLU A 187 9.69 -13.67 -10.02
N ASN A 188 9.42 -13.57 -11.33
CA ASN A 188 8.21 -14.02 -12.03
C ASN A 188 6.87 -13.35 -11.64
N THR A 189 6.77 -12.76 -10.45
CA THR A 189 5.50 -12.22 -9.92
C THR A 189 5.50 -10.70 -9.80
N SER A 190 6.67 -10.06 -9.87
CA SER A 190 6.81 -8.60 -9.81
C SER A 190 7.16 -7.99 -11.15
N GLN A 191 6.68 -6.77 -11.39
CA GLN A 191 6.92 -6.01 -12.63
C GLN A 191 6.97 -4.51 -12.31
N MET A 192 7.90 -3.79 -12.93
CA MET A 192 7.98 -2.32 -12.87
C MET A 192 8.07 -1.74 -14.27
N PHE A 193 7.20 -0.77 -14.58
CA PHE A 193 7.27 -0.03 -15.83
C PHE A 193 6.48 1.29 -15.73
N ILE A 194 6.95 2.33 -16.41
CA ILE A 194 6.20 3.58 -16.54
C ILE A 194 5.02 3.38 -17.50
N THR A 195 5.29 2.85 -18.68
CA THR A 195 4.28 2.68 -19.74
C THR A 195 4.06 1.21 -20.00
N GLY A 196 2.79 0.77 -19.98
CA GLY A 196 2.43 -0.64 -20.18
C GLY A 196 2.62 -1.11 -21.63
N PRO A 197 2.78 -2.43 -21.86
CA PRO A 197 3.07 -2.99 -23.20
C PRO A 197 2.01 -2.65 -24.26
N GLN A 198 0.74 -2.53 -23.88
CA GLN A 198 -0.33 -2.16 -24.82
C GLN A 198 -0.15 -0.75 -25.40
N VAL A 199 0.35 0.19 -24.60
CA VAL A 199 0.62 1.56 -25.05
C VAL A 199 1.89 1.60 -25.90
N ILE A 200 2.93 0.84 -25.51
CA ILE A 200 4.16 0.71 -26.31
C ILE A 200 3.82 0.19 -27.71
N LYS A 201 3.02 -0.89 -27.80
CA LYS A 201 2.57 -1.45 -29.08
C LYS A 201 1.76 -0.46 -29.91
N ALA A 202 0.88 0.30 -29.29
CA ALA A 202 0.04 1.27 -30.00
C ALA A 202 0.85 2.47 -30.57
N VAL A 203 1.92 2.87 -29.88
CA VAL A 203 2.73 4.04 -30.26
C VAL A 203 3.91 3.67 -31.16
N THR A 204 4.58 2.55 -30.87
CA THR A 204 5.87 2.17 -31.48
C THR A 204 5.78 0.93 -32.36
N GLY A 205 4.80 0.06 -32.14
CA GLY A 205 4.66 -1.22 -32.84
C GLY A 205 5.44 -2.40 -32.24
N GLU A 206 6.27 -2.16 -31.22
CA GLU A 206 6.95 -3.19 -30.40
C GLU A 206 5.94 -3.94 -29.49
#